data_AF-A0A1V4EP84-F1
#
_entry.id   AF-A0A1V4EP84-F1
#
_cell.length_a   1.000
_cell.length_b   1.000
_cell.length_c   1.000
_cell.angle_alpha   90.00
_cell.angle_beta   90.00
_cell.angle_gamma   90.00
#
_symmetry.space_group_name_H-M   'P 1'
#
loop_
_entity.id
_entity.type
_entity.pdbx_description
1 polymer ?
#
loop_
_entity_poly.entity_id
_entity_poly.type
_entity_poly.pdbx_seq_one_letter_code
_entity_poly.pdbx_strand_id
1 'polypeptide(L)'
;MNVTLDPADKPAIYAAVDQPTDVRCQLGDGADPRVRLTRPAVSQTVTLNGTTWELLFEAGVPKAGAYPLACEGDGVRFGVGKQLAGEAGSLAGGAIALLALPTVGFLAALIVTIVVLARRRRVV
;
A
#
# COMPACT_ATOMS: atom_id res chain seq x y z
N MET A 1 -2.57 -20.58 10.47
CA MET A 1 -1.13 -20.25 10.35
C MET A 1 -0.77 -19.19 11.40
N ASN A 2 0.50 -18.96 11.72
CA ASN A 2 0.88 -17.89 12.67
C ASN A 2 1.46 -16.68 11.92
N VAL A 3 1.04 -15.48 12.33
CA VAL A 3 1.50 -14.21 11.77
C VAL A 3 2.10 -13.34 12.87
N THR A 4 3.24 -12.71 12.57
CA THR A 4 3.86 -11.76 13.48
C THR A 4 3.18 -10.40 13.31
N LEU A 5 2.54 -9.92 14.37
CA LEU A 5 1.82 -8.65 14.40
C LEU A 5 2.43 -7.74 15.46
N ASP A 6 2.53 -6.45 15.17
CA ASP A 6 2.93 -5.41 16.11
C ASP A 6 1.83 -4.33 16.14
N PRO A 7 1.22 -3.99 17.29
CA PRO A 7 0.23 -2.91 17.36
C PRO A 7 0.74 -1.55 16.90
N ALA A 8 2.05 -1.27 17.02
CA ALA A 8 2.65 -0.01 16.55
C ALA A 8 2.53 0.16 15.03
N ASP A 9 2.47 -0.96 14.31
CA ASP A 9 2.40 -1.00 12.85
C ASP A 9 0.97 -0.91 12.30
N LYS A 10 -0.04 -0.86 13.18
CA LYS A 10 -1.47 -0.91 12.82
C LYS A 10 -1.72 -2.03 11.80
N PRO A 11 -1.56 -3.30 12.19
CA PRO A 11 -1.55 -4.40 11.25
C PRO A 11 -2.92 -4.56 10.58
N ALA A 12 -2.91 -5.03 9.34
CA ALA A 12 -4.08 -5.15 8.50
C ALA A 12 -3.98 -6.39 7.59
N ILE A 13 -5.15 -6.93 7.25
CA ILE A 13 -5.32 -8.07 6.35
C ILE A 13 -5.86 -7.57 5.02
N TYR A 14 -5.20 -8.00 3.95
CA TYR A 14 -5.51 -7.66 2.58
C TYR A 14 -5.84 -8.90 1.75
N ALA A 15 -6.68 -8.76 0.73
CA ALA A 15 -6.88 -9.76 -0.33
C ALA A 15 -6.59 -9.15 -1.70
N ALA A 16 -6.14 -9.96 -2.64
CA ALA A 16 -5.95 -9.50 -4.01
C ALA A 16 -7.32 -9.25 -4.70
N VAL A 17 -7.50 -8.11 -5.36
CA VAL A 17 -8.80 -7.68 -5.94
C VAL A 17 -9.23 -8.46 -7.18
N ASP A 18 -8.36 -9.29 -7.74
CA ASP A 18 -8.66 -10.13 -8.91
C ASP A 18 -9.54 -11.35 -8.56
N GLN A 19 -10.03 -11.44 -7.32
CA GLN A 19 -10.63 -12.65 -6.74
C GLN A 19 -11.87 -12.31 -5.87
N PRO A 20 -12.75 -13.30 -5.61
CA PRO A 20 -13.94 -13.08 -4.78
C PRO A 20 -13.58 -12.57 -3.39
N THR A 21 -14.25 -11.52 -2.93
CA THR A 21 -13.99 -10.86 -1.64
C THR A 21 -14.86 -11.39 -0.49
N ASP A 22 -15.70 -12.40 -0.74
CA ASP A 22 -16.43 -13.11 0.33
C ASP A 22 -15.48 -14.06 1.05
N VAL A 23 -14.75 -13.48 2.00
CA VAL A 23 -13.76 -14.18 2.79
C VAL A 23 -14.05 -14.05 4.27
N ARG A 24 -13.69 -15.09 5.03
CA ARG A 24 -13.84 -15.10 6.48
C ARG A 24 -12.48 -15.28 7.12
N CYS A 25 -12.07 -14.31 7.92
CA CYS A 25 -10.83 -14.39 8.68
C CYS A 25 -11.12 -14.41 10.18
N GLN A 26 -10.35 -15.20 10.91
CA GLN A 26 -10.35 -15.29 12.37
C GLN A 26 -8.92 -15.10 12.88
N LEU A 27 -8.75 -14.13 13.78
CA LEU A 27 -7.49 -13.79 14.43
C LEU A 27 -7.55 -14.16 15.91
N GLY A 28 -6.52 -14.83 16.39
CA GLY A 28 -6.47 -15.33 17.77
C GLY A 28 -7.28 -16.61 17.96
N ASP A 29 -7.28 -17.08 19.20
CA ASP A 29 -8.05 -18.22 19.70
C ASP A 29 -9.38 -17.81 20.34
N GLY A 30 -9.70 -16.51 20.36
CA GLY A 30 -10.88 -15.94 21.00
C GLY A 30 -10.76 -15.73 22.51
N ALA A 31 -9.61 -16.00 23.14
CA ALA A 31 -9.45 -15.88 24.59
C ALA A 31 -9.23 -14.43 25.06
N ASP A 32 -8.53 -13.60 24.27
CA ASP A 32 -8.28 -12.19 24.59
C ASP A 32 -9.19 -11.28 23.73
N PRO A 33 -10.15 -10.55 24.31
CA PRO A 33 -11.07 -9.67 23.57
C PRO A 33 -10.36 -8.46 22.92
N ARG A 34 -9.10 -8.19 23.28
CA ARG A 34 -8.28 -7.16 22.64
C ARG A 34 -7.67 -7.62 21.33
N VAL A 35 -7.62 -8.94 21.09
CA VAL A 35 -7.25 -9.53 19.81
C VAL A 35 -8.52 -9.61 18.95
N ARG A 36 -8.62 -8.76 17.93
CA ARG A 36 -9.84 -8.64 17.12
C ARG A 36 -9.55 -8.24 15.68
N LEU A 37 -10.48 -8.61 14.80
CA LEU A 37 -10.55 -8.10 13.43
C LEU A 37 -11.70 -7.11 13.34
N THR A 38 -11.42 -5.93 12.82
CA THR A 38 -12.43 -4.88 12.58
C THR A 38 -12.54 -4.66 11.08
N ARG A 39 -13.77 -4.55 10.55
CA ARG A 39 -13.96 -4.16 9.16
C ARG A 39 -13.72 -2.65 9.02
N PRO A 40 -12.88 -2.20 8.07
CA PRO A 40 -12.64 -0.77 7.87
C PRO A 40 -13.93 -0.07 7.44
N ALA A 41 -14.08 1.20 7.85
CA ALA A 41 -15.24 2.02 7.47
C ALA A 41 -15.24 2.42 5.98
N VAL A 42 -14.05 2.41 5.36
CA VAL A 42 -13.85 2.81 3.96
C VAL A 42 -13.01 1.75 3.27
N SER A 43 -13.46 1.31 2.09
CA SER A 43 -12.68 0.44 1.21
C SER A 43 -11.40 1.14 0.76
N GLN A 44 -10.27 0.46 0.89
CA GLN A 44 -8.96 0.99 0.52
C GLN A 44 -8.20 -0.06 -0.29
N THR A 45 -7.54 0.37 -1.36
CA THR A 45 -6.71 -0.51 -2.19
C THR A 45 -5.27 -0.01 -2.22
N VAL A 46 -4.32 -0.94 -2.23
CA VAL A 46 -2.89 -0.68 -2.30
C VAL A 46 -2.29 -1.52 -3.43
N THR A 47 -1.55 -0.90 -4.33
CA THR A 47 -0.81 -1.61 -5.37
C THR A 47 0.63 -1.82 -4.94
N LEU A 48 1.04 -3.08 -4.81
CA LEU A 48 2.40 -3.46 -4.43
C LEU A 48 2.90 -4.54 -5.39
N ASN A 49 4.08 -4.33 -5.98
CA ASN A 49 4.72 -5.26 -6.92
C ASN A 49 3.80 -5.70 -8.08
N GLY A 50 2.96 -4.78 -8.58
CA GLY A 50 2.01 -5.05 -9.67
C GLY A 50 0.76 -5.84 -9.26
N THR A 51 0.60 -6.22 -7.99
CA THR A 51 -0.64 -6.77 -7.45
C THR A 51 -1.41 -5.70 -6.70
N THR A 52 -2.69 -5.55 -7.02
CA THR A 52 -3.60 -4.69 -6.26
C THR A 52 -4.24 -5.47 -5.12
N TRP A 53 -4.18 -4.89 -3.93
CA TRP A 53 -4.62 -5.48 -2.68
C TRP A 53 -5.73 -4.62 -2.08
N GLU A 54 -6.86 -5.20 -1.74
CA GLU A 54 -7.95 -4.56 -1.01
C GLU A 54 -7.83 -4.84 0.48
N LEU A 55 -7.98 -3.78 1.29
CA LEU A 55 -8.04 -3.86 2.73
C LEU A 55 -9.36 -4.48 3.16
N LEU A 56 -9.28 -5.62 3.84
CA LEU A 56 -10.46 -6.34 4.32
C LEU A 56 -10.71 -6.15 5.82
N PHE A 57 -9.63 -6.21 6.61
CA PHE A 57 -9.74 -6.13 8.07
C PHE A 57 -8.54 -5.40 8.67
N GLU A 58 -8.81 -4.59 9.69
CA GLU A 58 -7.81 -4.04 10.61
C GLU A 58 -7.62 -5.02 11.76
N ALA A 59 -6.38 -5.41 12.04
CA ALA A 59 -6.03 -6.32 13.12
C ALA A 59 -5.66 -5.54 14.39
N GLY A 60 -6.49 -5.67 15.42
CA GLY A 60 -6.19 -5.19 16.77
C GLY A 60 -5.47 -6.27 17.56
N VAL A 61 -4.29 -5.95 18.10
CA VAL A 61 -3.53 -6.82 19.02
C VAL A 61 -3.02 -5.99 20.20
N PRO A 62 -2.88 -6.56 21.42
CA PRO A 62 -2.45 -5.80 22.59
C PRO A 62 -0.93 -5.62 22.69
N LYS A 63 -0.14 -6.47 22.02
CA LYS A 63 1.33 -6.47 22.07
C LYS A 63 1.93 -7.09 20.82
N ALA A 64 3.20 -6.80 20.53
CA ALA A 64 3.92 -7.46 19.46
C ALA A 64 4.07 -8.97 19.74
N GLY A 65 3.88 -9.81 18.73
CA GLY A 65 4.00 -11.26 18.87
C GLY A 65 3.42 -12.07 17.72
N ALA A 66 3.50 -13.38 17.82
CA ALA A 66 2.89 -14.31 16.88
C ALA A 66 1.44 -14.61 17.29
N TYR A 67 0.51 -14.44 16.37
CA TYR A 67 -0.91 -14.70 16.56
C TYR A 67 -1.41 -15.71 15.52
N PRO A 68 -2.27 -16.66 15.92
CA PRO A 68 -2.90 -17.55 14.95
C PRO A 68 -3.88 -16.76 14.07
N LEU A 69 -3.77 -16.95 12.77
CA LEU A 69 -4.67 -16.41 11.76
C LEU A 69 -5.16 -17.56 10.87
N ALA A 70 -6.47 -17.61 10.69
CA ALA A 70 -7.13 -18.49 9.73
C ALA A 70 -7.99 -17.62 8.81
N CYS A 71 -7.85 -17.78 7.49
CA CYS A 71 -8.69 -17.14 6.50
C CYS A 71 -9.23 -18.20 5.53
N GLU A 72 -10.52 -18.13 5.25
CA GLU A 72 -11.24 -18.99 4.31
C GLU A 72 -11.65 -18.16 3.09
N GLY A 73 -11.34 -18.68 1.89
CA GLY A 73 -11.68 -18.06 0.61
C GLY A 73 -11.13 -18.91 -0.54
N ASP A 74 -12.01 -19.34 -1.46
CA ASP A 74 -11.60 -20.18 -2.58
C ASP A 74 -10.82 -19.39 -3.62
N GLY A 75 -9.58 -19.83 -3.86
CA GLY A 75 -8.68 -19.19 -4.79
C GLY A 75 -8.14 -17.83 -4.34
N VAL A 76 -8.44 -17.38 -3.11
CA VAL A 76 -8.08 -16.04 -2.64
C VAL A 76 -6.65 -15.97 -2.11
N ARG A 77 -5.87 -15.00 -2.57
CA ARG A 77 -4.54 -14.67 -2.04
C ARG A 77 -4.67 -13.64 -0.93
N PHE A 78 -4.18 -14.00 0.25
CA PHE A 78 -4.16 -13.14 1.42
C PHE A 78 -2.77 -12.58 1.71
N GLY A 79 -2.73 -11.32 2.15
CA GLY A 79 -1.54 -10.63 2.61
C GLY A 79 -1.77 -10.02 3.99
N VAL A 80 -0.71 -9.99 4.81
CA VAL A 80 -0.71 -9.29 6.10
C VAL A 80 0.33 -8.18 6.03
N GLY A 81 -0.05 -6.96 6.41
CA GLY A 81 0.81 -5.79 6.28
C GLY A 81 0.43 -4.66 7.23
N LYS A 82 1.13 -3.53 7.11
CA LYS A 82 0.85 -2.31 7.87
C LYS A 82 -0.27 -1.52 7.22
N GLN A 83 -1.17 -0.96 8.00
CA GLN A 83 -2.21 -0.08 7.48
C GLN A 83 -1.58 1.24 7.02
N LEU A 84 -1.65 1.51 5.72
CA LEU A 84 -1.05 2.70 5.10
C LEU A 84 -1.93 3.96 5.16
N ALA A 85 -2.92 4.00 6.06
CA ALA A 85 -3.84 5.12 6.22
C ALA A 85 -3.09 6.36 6.75
N GLY A 86 -2.46 7.11 5.84
CA GLY A 86 -1.77 8.37 6.11
C GLY A 86 -0.66 8.73 5.12
N GLU A 87 0.09 7.76 4.60
CA GLU A 87 1.33 8.05 3.84
C GLU A 87 1.30 7.56 2.38
N ALA A 88 0.35 6.69 2.01
CA ALA A 88 0.27 6.13 0.66
C ALA A 88 -0.55 6.97 -0.35
N GLY A 89 -0.84 8.23 -0.05
CA GLY A 89 -1.37 9.17 -1.04
C GLY A 89 -0.39 9.49 -2.19
N SER A 90 0.88 9.08 -2.07
CA SER A 90 1.93 9.37 -3.06
C SER A 90 2.27 8.22 -4.01
N LEU A 91 1.69 7.02 -3.84
CA LEU A 91 1.98 5.87 -4.71
C LEU A 91 0.78 5.49 -5.58
N ALA A 92 -0.06 6.48 -5.90
CA ALA A 92 -1.00 6.44 -7.03
C ALA A 92 -0.23 6.51 -8.36
N GLY A 93 0.56 5.46 -8.62
CA GLY A 93 1.09 5.15 -9.95
C GLY A 93 -0.07 4.82 -10.87
N GLY A 94 -0.56 5.83 -11.59
CA GLY A 94 -1.56 5.62 -12.64
C GLY A 94 -2.22 6.90 -13.14
N ALA A 95 -2.49 7.87 -12.27
CA ALA A 95 -3.24 9.07 -12.65
C ALA A 95 -2.44 10.39 -12.65
N ILE A 96 -1.32 10.48 -11.91
CA ILE A 96 -0.51 11.73 -11.86
C ILE A 96 0.58 11.76 -12.96
N ALA A 97 0.80 10.67 -13.70
CA ALA A 97 1.70 10.67 -14.86
C ALA A 97 1.28 11.70 -15.94
N LEU A 98 0.03 12.15 -15.93
CA LEU A 98 -0.48 13.17 -16.85
C LEU A 98 -0.23 14.63 -16.40
N LEU A 99 0.15 14.88 -15.15
CA LEU A 99 0.45 16.24 -14.65
C LEU A 99 1.95 16.55 -14.48
N ALA A 100 2.83 15.55 -14.61
CA ALA A 100 4.30 15.75 -14.58
C ALA A 100 4.94 15.99 -15.97
N LEU A 101 4.21 15.73 -17.06
CA LEU A 101 4.67 16.03 -18.42
C LEU A 101 5.07 17.50 -18.65
N PRO A 102 4.31 18.52 -18.18
CA PRO A 102 4.71 19.91 -18.42
C PRO A 102 5.97 20.34 -17.65
N THR A 103 6.21 19.80 -16.46
CA THR A 103 7.36 20.21 -15.63
C THR A 103 8.68 19.61 -16.12
N VAL A 104 8.66 18.38 -16.64
CA VAL A 104 9.85 17.74 -17.25
C VAL A 104 10.24 18.44 -18.56
N GLY A 105 9.28 18.83 -19.40
CA GLY A 105 9.54 19.58 -20.62
C GLY A 105 10.21 20.94 -20.36
N PHE A 106 9.76 21.65 -19.33
CA PHE A 106 10.34 22.94 -18.94
C PHE A 106 11.79 22.82 -18.46
N LEU A 107 12.12 21.79 -17.67
CA LEU A 107 13.49 21.55 -17.20
C LEU A 107 14.45 21.20 -18.35
N ALA A 108 14.00 20.40 -19.32
CA ALA A 108 14.81 20.07 -20.50
C ALA A 108 15.12 21.31 -21.35
N ALA A 109 14.13 22.19 -21.57
CA ALA A 109 14.33 23.44 -22.31
C ALA A 109 15.34 24.38 -21.63
N LEU A 110 15.28 24.50 -20.30
CA LEU A 110 16.25 25.29 -19.53
C LEU A 110 17.68 24.74 -19.68
N ILE A 111 17.88 23.43 -19.56
CA ILE A 111 19.19 22.80 -19.70
C ILE A 111 19.77 23.05 -21.10
N VAL A 112 18.98 22.85 -22.16
CA VAL A 112 19.44 23.10 -23.55
C VAL A 112 19.82 24.58 -23.73
N THR A 113 19.04 25.51 -23.19
CA THR A 113 19.31 26.94 -23.32
C THR A 113 20.61 27.31 -22.62
N ILE A 114 20.86 26.79 -21.41
CA ILE A 114 22.10 26.98 -20.67
C ILE A 114 23.29 26.42 -21.45
N VAL A 115 23.19 25.19 -21.97
CA VAL A 115 24.27 24.55 -22.74
C VAL A 115 24.56 25.32 -24.03
N VAL A 116 23.53 25.77 -24.75
CA VAL A 116 23.70 26.55 -25.99
C VAL A 116 24.33 27.92 -25.70
N LEU A 117 23.91 28.61 -24.63
CA LEU A 117 24.54 29.87 -24.20
C LEU A 117 26.00 29.64 -23.80
N ALA A 118 26.28 28.61 -23.00
CA ALA A 118 27.64 28.28 -22.58
C ALA A 118 28.53 27.88 -23.76
N ARG A 119 27.97 27.17 -24.75
CA ARG A 119 28.71 26.77 -25.97
C ARG A 119 28.96 27.97 -26.88
N ARG A 120 28.00 28.90 -27.04
CA ARG A 120 28.21 30.14 -27.80
C ARG A 120 29.27 31.05 -27.16
N ARG A 121 29.34 31.13 -25.83
CA ARG A 121 30.36 31.92 -25.13
C ARG A 121 31.78 31.33 -25.19
N ARG A 122 31.95 30.07 -25.59
CA ARG A 122 33.27 29.44 -25.79
C ARG A 122 33.79 29.55 -27.23
N VAL A 123 32.95 30.01 -28.18
CA VAL A 123 33.28 30.11 -29.62
C VAL A 123 33.41 31.59 -30.05
N VAL A 124 33.51 32.51 -29.08
CA VAL A 124 33.89 33.91 -29.30
C VAL A 124 35.20 34.15 -28.56
#